data_AF-A0A965PT68-F1
#
_entry.id   AF-A0A965PT68-F1
#
_cell.length_a   1.000
_cell.length_b   1.000
_cell.length_c   1.000
_cell.angle_alpha   90.00
_cell.angle_beta   90.00
_cell.angle_gamma   90.00
#
_symmetry.space_group_name_H-M   'P 1'
#
loop_
_entity.id
_entity.type
_entity.pdbx_description
1 polymer ?
#
loop_
_entity_poly.entity_id
_entity_poly.type
_entity_poly.pdbx_seq_one_letter_code
_entity_poly.pdbx_strand_id
1 'polypeptide(L)'
;MKSQRMNAKKEFLNEVQGKTVLCAYIERGFGGAVDSAYALDLDYTPDDYAMFLESLDFVYDADFGEPNLFGTIWYTDNTWSTRIAYHAGEEWLHKKPPEVPPWLYKGKIGQ
;
A
#
# COMPACT_ATOMS: atom_id res chain seq x y z
N MET A 1 27.24 -1.42 4.95
CA MET A 1 26.21 -1.63 3.92
C MET A 1 25.79 -0.28 3.38
N LYS A 2 25.53 -0.14 2.08
CA LYS A 2 24.94 1.09 1.54
C LYS A 2 23.45 1.06 1.87
N SER A 3 22.98 2.04 2.65
CA SER A 3 21.55 2.26 2.83
C SER A 3 20.92 2.60 1.47
N GLN A 4 19.80 1.98 1.12
CA GLN A 4 19.06 2.30 -0.09
C GLN A 4 18.06 3.41 0.22
N ARG A 5 18.35 4.63 -0.24
CA ARG A 5 17.41 5.75 -0.11
C ARG A 5 16.26 5.62 -1.11
N MET A 6 15.04 5.56 -0.62
CA MET A 6 13.81 5.52 -1.40
C MET A 6 12.99 6.79 -1.17
N ASN A 7 12.18 7.18 -2.15
CA ASN A 7 11.23 8.30 -2.00
C ASN A 7 9.81 7.72 -2.03
N ALA A 8 9.04 7.97 -0.96
CA ALA A 8 7.74 7.33 -0.75
C ALA A 8 6.73 7.70 -1.85
N LYS A 9 6.70 8.97 -2.29
CA LYS A 9 5.88 9.41 -3.43
C LYS A 9 6.20 8.67 -4.72
N LYS A 10 7.48 8.53 -5.08
CA LYS A 10 7.89 7.79 -6.28
C LYS A 10 7.51 6.32 -6.19
N GLU A 11 7.68 5.72 -5.02
CA GLU A 11 7.29 4.33 -4.79
C GLU A 11 5.78 4.14 -4.93
N PHE A 12 4.98 5.00 -4.29
CA PHE A 12 3.53 5.00 -4.41
C PHE A 12 3.08 5.15 -5.88
N LEU A 13 3.62 6.13 -6.60
CA LEU A 13 3.27 6.37 -8.01
C LEU A 13 3.59 5.17 -8.92
N ASN A 14 4.71 4.49 -8.66
CA ASN A 14 5.06 3.28 -9.39
C ASN A 14 4.08 2.14 -9.09
N GLU A 15 3.71 1.95 -7.81
CA GLU A 15 2.79 0.88 -7.41
C GLU A 15 1.39 1.07 -8.01
N VAL A 16 0.88 2.30 -8.03
CA VAL A 16 -0.48 2.58 -8.52
C VAL A 16 -0.55 2.77 -10.04
N GLN A 17 0.57 2.66 -10.77
CA GLN A 17 0.59 2.86 -12.21
C GLN A 17 -0.41 1.92 -12.92
N GLY A 18 -1.34 2.51 -13.69
CA GLY A 18 -2.38 1.77 -14.40
C GLY A 18 -3.54 1.28 -13.54
N LYS A 19 -3.58 1.63 -12.25
CA LYS A 19 -4.66 1.31 -11.31
C LYS A 19 -5.38 2.60 -10.91
N THR A 20 -6.64 2.49 -10.51
CA THR A 20 -7.40 3.61 -9.93
C THR A 20 -7.46 3.43 -8.42
N VAL A 21 -6.85 4.36 -7.69
CA VAL A 21 -6.84 4.35 -6.22
C VAL A 21 -8.24 4.69 -5.72
N LEU A 22 -8.72 3.92 -4.75
CA LEU A 22 -9.98 4.18 -4.04
C LEU A 22 -9.72 5.01 -2.78
N CYS A 23 -8.73 4.59 -1.99
CA CYS A 23 -8.22 5.27 -0.81
C CYS A 23 -6.84 4.68 -0.46
N ALA A 24 -6.09 5.32 0.42
CA ALA A 24 -4.80 4.83 0.87
C ALA A 24 -4.51 5.24 2.31
N TYR A 25 -3.76 4.40 3.01
CA TYR A 25 -3.23 4.69 4.34
C TYR A 25 -1.79 4.22 4.42
N ILE A 26 -0.87 5.13 4.69
CA ILE A 26 0.57 4.91 4.72
C ILE A 26 1.11 5.41 6.05
N GLU A 27 1.95 4.63 6.69
CA GLU A 27 2.61 4.98 7.95
C GLU A 27 4.11 4.95 7.77
N ARG A 28 4.77 5.89 8.44
CA ARG A 28 6.22 5.89 8.62
C ARG A 28 6.50 5.68 10.10
N GLY A 29 7.45 4.82 10.42
CA GLY A 29 7.78 4.49 11.80
C GLY A 29 8.86 3.43 11.91
N PHE A 30 9.32 3.13 13.13
CA PHE A 30 10.36 2.14 13.42
C PHE A 30 10.07 1.45 14.75
N GLY A 31 10.44 0.16 14.93
CA GLY A 31 10.27 -0.53 16.22
C GLY A 31 8.81 -0.69 16.66
N GLY A 32 7.86 -0.66 15.72
CA GLY A 32 6.42 -0.69 16.01
C GLY A 32 5.84 0.65 16.50
N ALA A 33 6.63 1.73 16.55
CA ALA A 33 6.14 3.07 16.79
C ALA A 33 5.84 3.77 15.45
N VAL A 34 4.69 4.45 15.36
CA VAL A 34 4.32 5.26 14.19
C VAL A 34 4.76 6.71 14.46
N ASP A 35 5.63 7.23 13.60
CA ASP A 35 6.09 8.62 13.65
C ASP A 35 5.15 9.55 12.88
N SER A 36 4.61 9.08 11.77
CA SER A 36 3.75 9.86 10.89
C SER A 36 2.81 8.95 10.11
N ALA A 37 1.60 9.43 9.85
CA ALA A 37 0.60 8.75 9.04
C ALA A 37 0.08 9.67 7.94
N TYR A 38 -0.22 9.09 6.78
CA TYR A 38 -0.63 9.77 5.57
C TYR A 38 -1.86 9.04 5.01
N ALA A 39 -2.96 9.75 4.84
CA ALA A 39 -4.22 9.17 4.41
C ALA A 39 -4.74 9.88 3.16
N LEU A 40 -5.30 9.09 2.25
CA LEU A 40 -6.14 9.53 1.15
C LEU A 40 -7.53 8.95 1.41
N ASP A 41 -8.49 9.80 1.71
CA ASP A 41 -9.84 9.39 2.09
C ASP A 41 -10.65 8.85 0.90
N LEU A 42 -11.78 8.22 1.20
CA LEU A 42 -12.76 7.87 0.17
C LEU A 42 -13.33 9.14 -0.47
N ASP A 43 -13.74 9.01 -1.75
CA ASP A 43 -14.35 10.09 -2.52
C ASP A 43 -13.47 11.37 -2.62
N TYR A 44 -12.15 11.19 -2.53
CA TYR A 44 -11.17 12.26 -2.61
C TYR A 44 -11.31 13.09 -3.90
N THR A 45 -11.06 14.39 -3.78
CA THR A 45 -10.98 15.30 -4.93
C THR A 45 -9.58 15.26 -5.58
N PRO A 46 -9.42 15.76 -6.82
CA PRO A 46 -8.09 15.91 -7.41
C PRO A 46 -7.10 16.70 -6.54
N ASP A 47 -7.59 17.69 -5.79
CA ASP A 47 -6.77 18.50 -4.89
C ASP A 47 -6.34 17.69 -3.65
N ASP A 48 -7.22 16.88 -3.07
CA ASP A 48 -6.88 15.95 -1.98
C ASP A 48 -5.81 14.95 -2.41
N TYR A 49 -5.92 14.42 -3.64
CA TYR A 49 -4.91 13.53 -4.22
C TYR A 49 -3.57 14.24 -4.39
N ALA A 50 -3.56 15.47 -4.88
CA ALA A 50 -2.34 16.27 -5.02
C ALA A 50 -1.68 16.53 -3.65
N MET A 51 -2.46 16.92 -2.65
CA MET A 51 -1.99 17.15 -1.27
C MET A 51 -1.44 15.86 -0.64
N PHE A 52 -2.12 14.73 -0.86
CA PHE A 52 -1.63 13.42 -0.42
C PHE A 52 -0.29 13.09 -1.07
N LEU A 53 -0.15 13.27 -2.39
CA LEU A 53 1.12 13.04 -3.09
C LEU A 53 2.24 13.98 -2.63
N GLU A 54 1.94 15.22 -2.27
CA GLU A 54 2.90 16.14 -1.66
C GLU A 54 3.33 15.67 -0.27
N SER A 55 2.39 15.18 0.54
CA SER A 55 2.68 14.64 1.87
C SER A 55 3.63 13.43 1.86
N LEU A 56 3.61 12.64 0.77
CA LEU A 56 4.49 11.50 0.56
C LEU A 56 5.86 11.88 -0.02
N ASP A 57 6.13 13.15 -0.33
CA ASP A 57 7.38 13.57 -0.97
C ASP A 57 8.55 13.69 0.01
N PHE A 58 8.88 12.56 0.65
CA PHE A 58 10.01 12.43 1.56
C PHE A 58 10.87 11.24 1.19
N VAL A 59 12.15 11.32 1.58
CA VAL A 59 13.11 10.23 1.44
C VAL A 59 13.21 9.48 2.76
N TYR A 60 13.28 8.16 2.69
CA TYR A 60 13.53 7.29 3.82
C TYR A 60 14.60 6.25 3.46
N ASP A 61 15.27 5.74 4.49
CA ASP A 61 16.29 4.70 4.34
C ASP A 61 15.56 3.34 4.34
N ALA A 62 15.59 2.63 3.22
CA ALA A 62 15.10 1.26 3.11
C ALA A 62 16.25 0.31 3.47
N ASP A 63 16.38 0.03 4.77
CA ASP A 63 17.46 -0.77 5.32
C ASP A 63 16.99 -2.18 5.71
N PHE A 64 17.94 -3.08 5.95
CA PHE A 64 17.67 -4.45 6.42
C PHE A 64 17.37 -4.43 7.92
N GLY A 65 16.18 -4.91 8.32
CA GLY A 65 15.84 -5.12 9.73
C GLY A 65 14.35 -4.97 9.97
N GLU A 66 13.87 -3.73 10.01
CA GLU A 66 12.47 -3.39 10.24
C GLU A 66 12.00 -2.37 9.20
N PRO A 67 10.76 -2.51 8.69
CA PRO A 67 10.22 -1.57 7.74
C PRO A 67 10.13 -0.17 8.35
N ASN A 68 10.64 0.83 7.63
CA ASN A 68 10.47 2.25 7.94
C ASN A 68 9.18 2.82 7.34
N LEU A 69 8.57 2.08 6.40
CA LEU A 69 7.34 2.44 5.71
C LEU A 69 6.36 1.25 5.69
N PHE A 70 5.11 1.53 5.98
CA PHE A 70 3.99 0.59 6.00
C PHE A 70 2.82 1.21 5.24
N GLY A 71 1.88 0.38 4.80
CA GLY A 71 0.65 0.92 4.25
C GLY A 71 -0.21 -0.09 3.53
N THR A 72 -1.41 0.38 3.22
CA THR A 72 -2.38 -0.28 2.38
C THR A 72 -2.93 0.73 1.37
N ILE A 73 -2.98 0.31 0.11
CA ILE A 73 -3.59 1.07 -0.99
C ILE A 73 -4.77 0.24 -1.48
N TRP A 74 -5.98 0.77 -1.41
CA TRP A 74 -7.17 0.13 -1.95
C TRP A 74 -7.45 0.65 -3.35
N TYR A 75 -7.90 -0.23 -4.23
CA TYR A 75 -8.24 0.11 -5.61
C TYR A 75 -9.73 -0.06 -5.88
N THR A 76 -10.24 0.61 -6.91
CA THR A 76 -11.67 0.58 -7.27
C THR A 76 -12.14 -0.77 -7.81
N ASP A 77 -11.22 -1.66 -8.19
CA ASP A 77 -11.50 -3.03 -8.67
C ASP A 77 -11.56 -4.07 -7.53
N ASN A 78 -11.64 -3.61 -6.28
CA ASN A 78 -11.68 -4.42 -5.06
C ASN A 78 -10.39 -5.20 -4.78
N THR A 79 -9.28 -4.85 -5.42
CA THR A 79 -7.93 -5.31 -5.07
C THR A 79 -7.24 -4.32 -4.11
N TRP A 80 -6.11 -4.69 -3.53
CA TRP A 80 -5.32 -3.79 -2.70
C TRP A 80 -3.83 -4.13 -2.75
N SER A 81 -2.97 -3.16 -2.47
CA SER A 81 -1.54 -3.41 -2.26
C SER A 81 -1.18 -3.16 -0.81
N THR A 82 -0.30 -3.98 -0.24
CA THR A 82 0.18 -3.83 1.14
C THR A 82 1.70 -3.75 1.17
N ARG A 83 2.24 -2.85 1.97
CA ARG A 83 3.68 -2.63 2.12
C ARG A 83 4.23 -3.64 3.14
N ILE A 84 5.16 -4.49 2.72
CA ILE A 84 5.78 -5.50 3.60
C ILE A 84 7.31 -5.36 3.61
N ALA A 85 7.93 -5.71 4.74
CA ALA A 85 9.37 -6.00 4.75
C ALA A 85 9.59 -7.47 4.41
N TYR A 86 10.48 -7.71 3.46
CA TYR A 86 10.98 -9.02 3.11
C TYR A 86 12.47 -9.09 3.42
N HIS A 87 13.04 -10.29 3.54
CA HIS A 87 14.43 -10.49 3.95
C HIS A 87 15.50 -9.81 3.06
N ALA A 88 15.11 -9.25 1.91
CA ALA A 88 15.96 -8.51 0.97
C ALA A 88 15.65 -7.00 0.87
N GLY A 89 14.71 -6.48 1.67
CA GLY A 89 14.25 -5.10 1.60
C GLY A 89 12.73 -5.01 1.67
N GLU A 90 12.22 -3.80 1.55
CA GLU A 90 10.80 -3.53 1.64
C GLU A 90 10.19 -3.56 0.20
N GLU A 91 9.05 -4.22 -0.03
CA GLU A 91 8.25 -4.11 -1.28
C GLU A 91 6.73 -3.93 -1.10
N TRP A 92 6.04 -3.42 -2.15
CA TRP A 92 4.58 -3.45 -2.25
C TRP A 92 4.09 -4.79 -2.81
N LEU A 93 3.18 -5.45 -2.09
CA LEU A 93 2.56 -6.69 -2.51
C LEU A 93 1.10 -6.45 -2.93
N HIS A 94 0.83 -6.59 -4.22
CA HIS A 94 -0.52 -6.54 -4.77
C HIS A 94 -1.32 -7.81 -4.44
N LYS A 95 -2.55 -7.64 -4.00
CA LYS A 95 -3.46 -8.68 -3.52
C LYS A 95 -4.84 -8.51 -4.13
N LYS A 96 -5.50 -9.64 -4.38
CA LYS A 96 -6.91 -9.69 -4.78
C LYS A 96 -7.72 -10.50 -3.76
N PRO A 97 -9.03 -10.29 -3.66
CA PRO A 97 -9.90 -11.14 -2.85
C PRO A 97 -9.75 -12.60 -3.27
N PRO A 98 -9.70 -13.55 -2.31
CA PRO A 98 -9.65 -14.96 -2.66
C PRO A 98 -10.97 -15.37 -3.33
N GLU A 99 -10.86 -16.17 -4.38
CA GLU A 99 -12.02 -16.84 -4.95
C GLU A 99 -12.50 -17.91 -3.96
N VAL A 100 -13.78 -17.86 -3.59
CA VAL A 100 -14.36 -18.89 -2.74
C VAL A 100 -14.46 -20.18 -3.56
N PRO A 101 -13.80 -21.27 -3.15
CA PRO A 101 -13.84 -22.50 -3.91
C PRO A 101 -15.27 -23.06 -4.03
N PRO A 102 -15.68 -23.57 -5.22
CA PRO A 102 -17.06 -24.01 -5.46
C PRO A 102 -17.62 -25.02 -4.45
N TRP A 103 -16.77 -25.88 -3.88
CA TRP A 103 -17.18 -26.91 -2.92
C TRP A 103 -17.50 -26.39 -1.51
N LEU A 104 -17.20 -25.12 -1.22
CA LEU A 104 -17.57 -24.49 0.06
C LEU A 104 -18.99 -23.88 0.03
N TYR A 105 -19.61 -23.74 -1.15
CA TYR A 105 -21.00 -23.33 -1.23
C TYR A 105 -21.92 -24.48 -0.82
N LYS A 106 -22.56 -24.38 0.35
CA LYS A 106 -23.61 -25.33 0.75
C LYS A 106 -24.85 -25.15 -0.14
N GLY A 107 -25.26 -26.21 -0.83
CA GLY A 107 -26.63 -26.35 -1.35
C GLY A 107 -27.00 -25.59 -2.62
N LYS A 108 -26.06 -25.19 -3.47
CA LYS A 108 -26.38 -24.72 -4.84
C LYS A 108 -25.62 -25.49 -5.91
N ILE A 109 -25.95 -26.78 -6.01
CA ILE A 109 -25.86 -27.51 -7.28
C ILE A 109 -27.30 -27.60 -7.77
N GLY A 110 -27.65 -26.79 -8.77
CA GLY A 110 -28.96 -26.81 -9.42
C GLY A 110 -29.64 -25.45 -9.51
N GLN A 111 -29.32 -24.71 -10.57
CA GLN A 111 -30.30 -24.09 -11.48
C GLN A 111 -29.64 -23.91 -12.84
#